data_AF-A0A7V2RUC1-F1
#
_entry.id   AF-A0A7V2RUC1-F1
#
_cell.length_a   1.000
_cell.length_b   1.000
_cell.length_c   1.000
_cell.angle_alpha   90.00
_cell.angle_beta   90.00
_cell.angle_gamma   90.00
#
_symmetry.space_group_name_H-M   'P 1'
#
loop_
_entity.id
_entity.type
_entity.pdbx_description
1 polymer ?
#
loop_
_entity_poly.entity_id
_entity_poly.type
_entity_poly.pdbx_seq_one_letter_code
_entity_poly.pdbx_strand_id
1 'polypeptide(L)'
;MGFADPRGVPLTARDSGSIAAFEEALGQILAFAGDPVGALDRLIEEDPSCVQAHLAKAAIYAWSLHPSFVGRAREALAAAEAAGPALDHER
;
A
#
# COMPACT_ATOMS: atom_id res chain seq x y z
N MET A 1 16.41 8.75 8.00
CA MET A 1 16.37 7.52 8.82
C MET A 1 15.26 6.68 8.20
N GLY A 2 15.58 5.53 7.60
CA GLY A 2 14.57 4.71 6.90
C GLY A 2 13.68 3.99 7.90
N PHE A 3 12.40 3.79 7.56
CA PHE A 3 11.48 2.95 8.34
C PHE A 3 11.57 1.52 7.84
N ALA A 4 11.26 0.56 8.71
CA ALA A 4 11.18 -0.85 8.37
C ALA A 4 9.97 -1.48 9.04
N ASP A 5 9.41 -2.50 8.40
CA ASP A 5 8.32 -3.29 8.93
C ASP A 5 8.78 -4.21 10.09
N PRO A 6 7.87 -4.91 10.78
CA PRO A 6 8.23 -5.84 11.86
C PRO A 6 9.09 -7.02 11.43
N ARG A 7 9.19 -7.29 10.11
CA ARG A 7 10.01 -8.35 9.51
C ARG A 7 11.40 -7.82 9.11
N GLY A 8 11.67 -6.54 9.33
CA GLY A 8 12.93 -5.88 9.01
C GLY A 8 13.06 -5.45 7.54
N VAL A 9 11.96 -5.47 6.79
CA VAL A 9 11.94 -5.00 5.39
C VAL A 9 11.84 -3.47 5.40
N PRO A 10 12.83 -2.75 4.83
CA PRO A 10 12.74 -1.29 4.72
C PRO A 10 11.54 -0.88 3.89
N LEU A 11 10.84 0.19 4.29
CA LEU A 11 9.67 0.71 3.57
C LEU A 11 9.76 2.22 3.42
N THR A 12 9.23 2.74 2.31
CA THR A 12 8.96 4.17 2.18
C THR A 12 7.71 4.52 3.00
N ALA A 13 7.89 5.36 4.02
CA ALA A 13 6.83 5.82 4.92
C ALA A 13 7.26 7.11 5.62
N ARG A 14 6.28 7.89 6.12
CA ARG A 14 6.51 9.10 6.90
C ARG A 14 7.00 8.83 8.32
N ASP A 15 6.37 7.85 8.99
CA ASP A 15 6.61 7.55 10.41
C ASP A 15 6.25 6.10 10.77
N SER A 16 6.53 5.70 12.02
CA SER A 16 6.18 4.37 12.54
C SER A 16 4.67 4.13 12.64
N GLY A 17 3.86 5.18 12.67
CA GLY A 17 2.40 5.09 12.62
C GLY A 17 1.93 4.61 11.24
N SER A 18 2.50 5.15 10.17
CA SER A 18 2.25 4.67 8.79
C SER A 18 2.59 3.17 8.65
N ILE A 19 3.69 2.73 9.26
CA ILE A 19 4.06 1.30 9.27
C ILE A 19 3.01 0.46 10.01
N ALA A 20 2.59 0.89 11.21
CA ALA A 20 1.57 0.17 11.96
C ALA A 20 0.23 0.10 11.23
N ALA A 21 -0.18 1.19 10.57
CA ALA A 21 -1.39 1.23 9.75
C ALA A 21 -1.30 0.32 8.53
N PHE A 22 -0.13 0.27 7.87
CA PHE A 22 0.12 -0.67 6.77
C PHE A 22 0.05 -2.13 7.25
N GLU A 23 0.64 -2.45 8.40
CA GLU A 23 0.58 -3.81 8.96
C GLU A 23 -0.84 -4.25 9.31
N GLU A 24 -1.67 -3.35 9.84
CA GLU A 24 -3.09 -3.64 10.09
C GLU A 24 -3.82 -3.95 8.78
N ALA A 25 -3.62 -3.12 7.74
CA ALA A 25 -4.20 -3.36 6.43
C ALA A 25 -3.70 -4.68 5.81
N LEU A 26 -2.41 -4.97 5.93
CA LEU A 26 -1.81 -6.23 5.46
C LEU A 26 -2.41 -7.44 6.18
N GLY A 27 -2.65 -7.33 7.49
CA GLY A 27 -3.37 -8.35 8.26
C GLY A 27 -4.76 -8.64 7.70
N GLN A 28 -5.51 -7.59 7.36
CA GLN A 28 -6.84 -7.71 6.75
C GLN A 28 -6.80 -8.37 5.36
N ILE A 29 -5.81 -8.00 4.53
CA ILE A 29 -5.58 -8.59 3.21
C ILE A 29 -5.31 -10.10 3.34
N LEU A 30 -4.36 -10.47 4.19
CA LEU A 30 -3.93 -11.86 4.35
C LEU A 30 -4.99 -12.74 5.01
N ALA A 31 -5.82 -12.16 5.89
CA ALA A 31 -6.93 -12.86 6.53
C ALA A 31 -8.20 -12.92 5.67
N PHE A 32 -8.25 -12.22 4.52
CA PHE A 32 -9.46 -12.02 3.71
C PHE A 32 -10.65 -11.50 4.53
N ALA A 33 -10.41 -10.54 5.42
CA ALA A 33 -11.39 -10.02 6.36
C ALA A 33 -11.37 -8.49 6.44
N GLY A 34 -12.49 -7.89 6.88
CA GLY A 34 -12.59 -6.44 7.07
C GLY A 34 -12.72 -5.64 5.76
N ASP A 35 -12.13 -4.45 5.76
CA ASP A 35 -12.10 -3.52 4.62
C ASP A 35 -10.67 -3.04 4.36
N PRO A 36 -9.81 -3.91 3.76
CA PRO A 36 -8.41 -3.57 3.53
C PRO A 36 -8.26 -2.40 2.55
N VAL A 37 -9.18 -2.24 1.59
CA VAL A 37 -9.11 -1.11 0.64
C VAL A 37 -9.38 0.20 1.36
N GLY A 38 -10.41 0.29 2.20
CA GLY A 38 -10.69 1.47 3.00
C GLY A 38 -9.59 1.76 4.03
N ALA A 39 -8.93 0.73 4.56
CA ALA A 39 -7.75 0.90 5.43
C ALA A 39 -6.56 1.50 4.68
N LEU A 40 -6.26 1.00 3.48
CA LEU A 40 -5.22 1.56 2.62
C LEU A 40 -5.54 2.97 2.14
N ASP A 41 -6.81 3.27 1.85
CA ASP A 41 -7.25 4.62 1.47
C ASP A 41 -6.96 5.64 2.57
N ARG A 42 -7.32 5.32 3.83
CA ARG A 42 -7.00 6.18 4.97
C ARG A 42 -5.50 6.38 5.14
N LEU A 43 -4.71 5.31 5.03
CA LEU A 43 -3.25 5.40 5.11
C LEU A 43 -2.69 6.29 4.00
N ILE A 44 -3.16 6.15 2.77
CA ILE A 44 -2.72 6.97 1.63
C ILE A 44 -3.10 8.44 1.82
N GLU A 45 -4.28 8.73 2.36
CA GLU A 45 -4.70 10.10 2.69
C GLU A 45 -3.80 10.73 3.77
N GLU A 46 -3.46 9.96 4.80
CA GLU A 46 -2.62 10.40 5.90
C GLU A 46 -1.14 10.50 5.52
N ASP A 47 -0.64 9.55 4.73
CA ASP A 47 0.73 9.44 4.26
C ASP A 47 0.79 9.03 2.78
N PRO A 48 0.65 10.01 1.87
CA PRO A 48 0.70 9.76 0.44
C PRO A 48 2.04 9.19 -0.03
N SER A 49 3.11 9.35 0.77
CA SER A 49 4.45 8.85 0.45
C SER A 49 4.63 7.35 0.73
N CYS A 50 3.66 6.71 1.39
CA CYS A 50 3.72 5.28 1.68
C CYS A 50 3.49 4.45 0.40
N VAL A 51 4.56 4.21 -0.37
CA VAL A 51 4.52 3.50 -1.66
C VAL A 51 3.86 2.12 -1.52
N GLN A 52 4.17 1.42 -0.43
CA GLN A 52 3.62 0.09 -0.18
C GLN A 52 2.09 0.06 -0.03
N ALA A 53 1.48 1.14 0.47
CA ALA A 53 0.03 1.22 0.56
C ALA A 53 -0.62 1.27 -0.83
N HIS A 54 -0.05 2.05 -1.75
CA HIS A 54 -0.51 2.14 -3.14
C HIS A 54 -0.32 0.82 -3.89
N LEU A 55 0.84 0.18 -3.73
CA LEU A 55 1.14 -1.11 -4.35
C LEU A 55 0.24 -2.23 -3.84
N ALA A 56 -0.02 -2.29 -2.53
CA ALA A 56 -0.97 -3.24 -1.97
C ALA A 56 -2.38 -3.03 -2.53
N LYS A 57 -2.82 -1.77 -2.66
CA LYS A 57 -4.13 -1.44 -3.25
C LYS A 57 -4.20 -1.86 -4.72
N ALA A 58 -3.15 -1.61 -5.49
CA ALA A 58 -3.04 -2.05 -6.88
C ALA A 58 -3.12 -3.58 -7.00
N ALA A 59 -2.43 -4.32 -6.12
CA ALA A 59 -2.44 -5.77 -6.08
C ALA A 59 -3.83 -6.35 -5.79
N ILE A 60 -4.55 -5.79 -4.80
CA ILE A 60 -5.94 -6.20 -4.50
C ILE A 60 -6.83 -6.05 -5.74
N TYR A 61 -6.77 -4.90 -6.43
CA TYR A 61 -7.57 -4.69 -7.63
C TYR A 61 -7.17 -5.61 -8.78
N ALA A 62 -5.89 -5.91 -8.94
CA ALA A 62 -5.42 -6.86 -9.94
C ALA A 62 -5.92 -8.30 -9.64
N TRP A 63 -5.95 -8.71 -8.37
CA TRP A 63 -6.42 -10.02 -7.94
C TRP A 63 -7.94 -10.18 -7.96
N SER A 64 -8.70 -9.10 -8.10
CA SER A 64 -10.17 -9.18 -8.22
C SER A 64 -10.63 -9.92 -9.48
N LEU A 65 -9.71 -10.17 -10.45
CA LEU A 65 -9.92 -10.87 -11.73
C LEU A 65 -11.09 -10.32 -12.58
N HIS A 66 -11.66 -9.18 -12.20
CA HIS A 66 -12.77 -8.57 -12.90
C HIS A 66 -12.26 -7.39 -13.73
N PRO A 67 -12.51 -7.34 -15.06
CA PRO A 67 -11.92 -6.35 -15.96
C PRO A 67 -12.13 -4.89 -15.54
N SER A 68 -13.24 -4.59 -14.85
CA SER A 68 -13.52 -3.22 -14.39
C SER A 68 -12.52 -2.69 -13.35
N PHE A 69 -11.78 -3.57 -12.66
CA PHE A 69 -10.78 -3.15 -11.68
C PHE A 69 -9.39 -2.95 -12.27
N VAL A 70 -9.15 -3.33 -13.52
CA VAL A 70 -7.87 -3.09 -14.20
C VAL A 70 -7.56 -1.59 -14.27
N GLY A 71 -8.57 -0.75 -14.49
CA GLY A 71 -8.41 0.71 -14.45
C GLY A 71 -7.95 1.18 -13.07
N ARG A 72 -8.61 0.73 -12.01
CA ARG A 72 -8.26 1.09 -10.63
C ARG A 72 -6.88 0.59 -10.20
N ALA A 73 -6.48 -0.60 -10.65
CA ALA A 73 -5.15 -1.13 -10.40
C ALA A 73 -4.07 -0.24 -11.04
N ARG A 74 -4.29 0.22 -12.28
CA ARG A 74 -3.40 1.16 -12.96
C ARG A 74 -3.34 2.52 -12.29
N GLU A 75 -4.47 3.04 -11.83
CA GLU A 75 -4.53 4.31 -11.08
C GLU A 75 -3.72 4.22 -9.79
N ALA A 76 -3.87 3.14 -9.03
CA ALA A 76 -3.10 2.92 -7.81
C ALA A 76 -1.59 2.76 -8.09
N LEU A 77 -1.23 2.05 -9.17
CA LEU A 77 0.18 1.92 -9.57
C LEU A 77 0.79 3.28 -9.99
N ALA A 78 0.07 4.06 -10.78
CA ALA A 78 0.51 5.40 -11.18
C ALA A 78 0.65 6.34 -9.96
N ALA A 79 -0.22 6.20 -8.96
CA ALA A 79 -0.10 6.93 -7.69
C ALA A 79 1.15 6.51 -6.91
N ALA A 80 1.50 5.20 -6.89
CA ALA A 80 2.73 4.70 -6.30
C ALA A 80 3.97 5.32 -6.96
N GLU A 81 4.01 5.36 -8.30
CA GLU A 81 5.09 5.98 -9.07
C GLU A 81 5.23 7.49 -8.80
N ALA A 82 4.11 8.16 -8.51
CA ALA A 82 4.07 9.59 -8.21
C ALA A 82 4.32 9.94 -6.73
N ALA A 83 4.31 8.96 -5.82
CA ALA A 83 4.40 9.16 -4.38
C ALA A 83 5.77 9.68 -3.91
N GLY A 84 6.80 9.61 -4.76
CA GLY A 84 8.14 10.14 -4.50
C GLY A 84 9.24 9.09 -4.71
N PRO A 85 10.43 9.26 -4.10
CA PRO A 85 11.51 8.29 -4.22
C PRO A 85 11.15 6.99 -3.49
N ALA A 86 10.81 5.97 -4.26
CA ALA A 86 10.58 4.61 -3.79
C ALA A 86 11.91 3.84 -3.64
N LEU A 87 11.94 2.85 -2.75
CA LEU A 87 13.05 1.90 -2.63
C LEU A 87 13.09 0.97 -3.85
N ASP A 88 14.24 0.36 -4.13
CA ASP A 88 14.42 -0.45 -5.35
C ASP A 88 13.44 -1.64 -5.45
N HIS A 89 13.01 -2.20 -4.32
CA HIS A 89 12.04 -3.31 -4.29
C HIS A 89 10.58 -2.84 -4.33
N GLU A 90 10.35 -1.52 -4.30
CA GLU A 90 9.05 -0.85 -4.39
C GLU A 90 8.79 -0.30 -5.81
N ARG A 91 9.62 -0.67 -6.79
CA ARG A 91 9.56 -0.27 -8.20
C ARG A 91 9.27 -1.47 -9.09
#